data_AF-A0A1D2U2N9-F1
#
_entry.id   AF-A0A1D2U2N9-F1
#
_cell.length_a   1.000
_cell.length_b   1.000
_cell.length_c   1.000
_cell.angle_alpha   90.00
_cell.angle_beta   90.00
_cell.angle_gamma   90.00
#
_symmetry.space_group_name_H-M   'P 1'
#
loop_
_entity.id
_entity.type
_entity.pdbx_description
1 polymer ?
#
loop_
_entity_poly.entity_id
_entity_poly.type
_entity_poly.pdbx_seq_one_letter_code
_entity_poly.pdbx_strand_id
1 'polypeptide(L)'
;MIDGHTFKAKVRHPDHGAPFAPELTLVLDRRTRKIMGWSVSLSENVIAVGDALRHAIGQWGIPAIVYSDNGAGETAKAMDCPVDGFMARLGIEHKTGIPGKPQARGVIERGWQTHAINCARQFGSYQGSDVDGGTFRKVAAELAKEQRALRRAEQTGEVIRLSPKCPTWAQFVDAIEQMVAEYNAEHRHRSLPKRADGKHMTPDEAWEALFDPSLQHKPTQGELRELFMPAVLRTARRGEVVFFNQHYTAPELMRRDVDGREVSVRYDIHDPSWVRIYTLDGDFVCDARWAGNRVDDQPKAVVQMAREKRVAATVKRREQQIETALRELQPSLQPDTLSLPEPGAAFVLVPSIVEASASSLTTSSSTGEAAQAASGRPFFDTASERYEWLMRNRTRWDEDDAAWLRKYVAGDGYEGLADYYTARGLAWDGAGDENSPAFKSAL
;
A
#
# COMPACT_ATOMS: atom_id res chain seq x y z
N MET A 1 -6.27 3.01 -24.80
CA MET A 1 -5.53 1.80 -24.39
C MET A 1 -5.19 1.97 -22.93
N ILE A 2 -5.30 0.93 -22.12
CA ILE A 2 -5.06 0.99 -20.68
C ILE A 2 -4.08 -0.11 -20.31
N ASP A 3 -3.12 0.20 -19.45
CA ASP A 3 -2.14 -0.76 -18.93
C ASP A 3 -1.67 -0.35 -17.53
N GLY A 4 -1.29 -1.34 -16.73
CA GLY A 4 -0.75 -1.19 -15.39
C GLY A 4 0.76 -1.44 -15.35
N HIS A 5 1.46 -0.73 -14.47
CA HIS A 5 2.85 -0.99 -14.18
C HIS A 5 3.20 -0.78 -12.71
N THR A 6 3.79 -1.80 -12.09
CA THR A 6 4.36 -1.68 -10.75
C THR A 6 5.50 -0.68 -10.77
N PHE A 7 5.30 0.42 -10.05
CA PHE A 7 6.24 1.53 -10.01
C PHE A 7 7.58 1.10 -9.42
N LYS A 8 8.68 1.41 -10.11
CA LYS A 8 10.02 0.91 -9.77
C LYS A 8 10.71 1.69 -8.64
N ALA A 9 9.96 2.32 -7.74
CA ALA A 9 10.49 2.95 -6.54
C ALA A 9 9.57 2.67 -5.34
N LYS A 10 10.14 2.64 -4.13
CA LYS A 10 9.33 2.52 -2.91
C LYS A 10 8.75 3.86 -2.49
N VAL A 11 7.45 3.89 -2.22
CA VAL A 11 6.69 5.02 -1.69
C VAL A 11 6.14 4.66 -0.31
N ARG A 12 5.93 5.64 0.56
CA ARG A 12 5.33 5.39 1.88
C ARG A 12 3.84 5.15 1.73
N HIS A 13 3.36 4.06 2.32
CA HIS A 13 1.93 3.77 2.36
C HIS A 13 1.16 4.89 3.08
N PRO A 14 0.05 5.40 2.53
CA PRO A 14 -0.68 6.52 3.12
C PRO A 14 -1.28 6.18 4.49
N ASP A 15 -1.74 4.94 4.71
CA ASP A 15 -2.32 4.54 6.01
C ASP A 15 -1.25 4.28 7.09
N HIS A 16 -0.31 3.34 6.86
CA HIS A 16 0.64 2.88 7.89
C HIS A 16 2.09 3.33 7.67
N GLY A 17 2.37 4.15 6.65
CA GLY A 17 3.69 4.77 6.42
C GLY A 17 4.80 3.84 5.94
N ALA A 18 4.55 2.52 5.84
CA ALA A 18 5.59 1.56 5.48
C ALA A 18 5.92 1.65 3.97
N PRO A 19 7.21 1.63 3.60
CA PRO A 19 7.63 1.60 2.20
C PRO A 19 7.07 0.41 1.41
N PHE A 20 6.40 0.68 0.30
CA PHE A 20 5.86 -0.32 -0.64
C PHE A 20 6.01 0.19 -2.09
N ALA A 21 5.81 -0.68 -3.08
CA ALA A 21 5.85 -0.27 -4.49
C ALA A 21 4.40 -0.15 -4.99
N PRO A 22 3.90 1.06 -5.32
CA PRO A 22 2.54 1.22 -5.81
C PRO A 22 2.39 0.78 -7.27
N GLU A 23 1.14 0.55 -7.67
CA GLU A 23 0.80 0.30 -9.06
C GLU A 23 0.37 1.61 -9.73
N LEU A 24 0.87 1.87 -10.94
CA LEU A 24 0.49 3.00 -11.78
C LEU A 24 -0.27 2.48 -12.99
N THR A 25 -1.50 2.94 -13.19
CA THR A 25 -2.32 2.63 -14.37
C THR A 25 -2.44 3.86 -15.25
N LEU A 26 -2.18 3.71 -16.55
CA LEU A 26 -2.27 4.81 -17.51
C LEU A 26 -3.29 4.50 -18.61
N VAL A 27 -4.04 5.52 -19.02
CA VAL A 27 -4.88 5.52 -20.22
C VAL A 27 -4.16 6.31 -21.30
N LEU A 28 -3.77 5.63 -22.37
CA LEU A 28 -3.06 6.22 -23.50
C LEU A 28 -3.96 6.26 -24.74
N ASP A 29 -4.01 7.41 -25.42
CA ASP A 29 -4.50 7.47 -26.79
C ASP A 29 -3.47 6.87 -27.74
N ARG A 30 -3.90 5.88 -28.53
CA ARG A 30 -2.98 5.12 -29.39
C ARG A 30 -2.49 5.97 -30.58
N ARG A 31 -3.29 6.91 -31.06
CA ARG A 31 -3.00 7.67 -32.29
C ARG A 31 -1.97 8.77 -32.04
N THR A 32 -2.10 9.45 -30.92
CA THR A 32 -1.34 10.64 -30.53
C THR A 32 -0.28 10.35 -29.47
N ARG A 33 -0.35 9.17 -28.82
CA ARG A 33 0.48 8.79 -27.67
C ARG A 33 0.20 9.62 -26.42
N LYS A 34 -0.84 10.46 -26.41
CA LYS A 34 -1.16 11.27 -25.24
C LYS A 34 -1.61 10.38 -24.08
N ILE A 35 -1.07 10.63 -22.90
CA ILE A 35 -1.63 10.09 -21.66
C ILE A 35 -2.88 10.91 -21.37
N MET A 36 -4.03 10.27 -21.48
CA MET A 36 -5.36 10.87 -21.37
C MET A 36 -5.88 10.86 -19.93
N GLY A 37 -5.45 9.88 -19.13
CA GLY A 37 -5.81 9.73 -17.73
C GLY A 37 -4.89 8.72 -17.06
N TRP A 38 -4.92 8.71 -15.73
CA TRP A 38 -4.06 7.89 -14.92
C TRP A 38 -4.68 7.63 -13.54
N SER A 39 -4.27 6.56 -12.88
CA SER A 39 -4.61 6.22 -11.51
C SER A 39 -3.42 5.55 -10.82
N VAL A 40 -3.34 5.67 -9.50
CA VAL A 40 -2.36 4.96 -8.67
C VAL A 40 -3.07 4.17 -7.58
N SER A 41 -2.62 2.94 -7.34
CA SER A 41 -3.23 2.06 -6.33
C SER A 41 -2.19 1.40 -5.43
N LEU A 42 -2.68 0.96 -4.26
CA LEU A 42 -1.86 0.29 -3.25
C LEU A 42 -1.43 -1.12 -3.66
N SER A 43 -2.18 -1.74 -4.57
CA SER A 43 -1.92 -3.04 -5.19
C SER A 43 -2.56 -3.11 -6.57
N GLU A 44 -2.16 -4.09 -7.39
CA GLU A 44 -2.75 -4.34 -8.71
C GLU A 44 -4.24 -4.71 -8.56
N ASN A 45 -5.10 -3.77 -8.93
CA ASN A 45 -6.54 -3.91 -8.77
C ASN A 45 -7.28 -3.37 -10.00
N VAL A 46 -8.34 -4.07 -10.41
CA VAL A 46 -9.29 -3.64 -11.46
C VAL A 46 -9.87 -2.26 -11.13
N ILE A 47 -9.93 -1.90 -9.85
CA ILE A 47 -10.30 -0.57 -9.38
C ILE A 47 -9.43 0.54 -9.97
N ALA A 48 -8.12 0.32 -10.13
CA ALA A 48 -7.21 1.31 -10.70
C ALA A 48 -7.48 1.56 -12.20
N VAL A 49 -7.88 0.52 -12.94
CA VAL A 49 -8.27 0.61 -14.36
C VAL A 49 -9.52 1.48 -14.52
N GLY A 50 -10.55 1.22 -13.71
CA GLY A 50 -11.80 1.99 -13.74
C GLY A 50 -11.58 3.46 -13.40
N ASP A 51 -10.76 3.76 -12.39
CA ASP A 51 -10.47 5.12 -11.98
C ASP A 51 -9.63 5.90 -13.01
N ALA A 52 -8.61 5.25 -13.58
CA ALA A 52 -7.81 5.87 -14.65
C ALA A 52 -8.67 6.20 -15.88
N LEU A 53 -9.61 5.32 -16.22
CA LEU A 53 -10.57 5.54 -17.30
C LEU A 53 -11.57 6.64 -16.97
N ARG A 54 -12.12 6.67 -15.75
CA ARG A 54 -12.99 7.77 -15.30
C ARG A 54 -12.26 9.10 -15.40
N HIS A 55 -11.00 9.16 -14.96
CA HIS A 55 -10.17 10.35 -15.08
C HIS A 55 -10.03 10.81 -16.54
N ALA A 56 -9.72 9.88 -17.46
CA ALA A 56 -9.63 10.19 -18.88
C ALA A 56 -10.96 10.69 -19.47
N ILE A 57 -12.08 10.05 -19.11
CA ILE A 57 -13.42 10.42 -19.58
C ILE A 57 -13.82 11.82 -19.08
N GLY A 58 -13.53 12.12 -17.81
CA GLY A 58 -13.84 13.44 -17.24
C GLY A 58 -13.09 14.57 -17.94
N GLN A 59 -11.87 14.31 -18.41
CA GLN A 59 -11.10 15.31 -19.14
C GLN A 59 -11.49 15.40 -20.63
N TRP A 60 -11.65 14.27 -21.31
CA TRP A 60 -11.65 14.22 -22.78
C TRP A 60 -12.96 13.74 -23.40
N GLY A 61 -13.84 13.11 -22.63
CA GLY A 61 -15.11 12.55 -23.08
C GLY A 61 -15.10 11.03 -23.19
N ILE A 62 -16.26 10.46 -23.48
CA ILE A 62 -16.46 9.01 -23.59
C ILE A 62 -15.79 8.49 -24.88
N PRO A 63 -14.81 7.58 -24.79
CA PRO A 63 -14.21 6.96 -25.97
C PRO A 63 -15.14 5.90 -26.56
N ALA A 64 -15.17 5.76 -27.88
CA ALA A 64 -15.93 4.69 -28.53
C ALA A 64 -15.32 3.30 -28.27
N ILE A 65 -13.98 3.20 -28.18
CA ILE A 65 -13.26 1.92 -28.04
C ILE A 65 -12.20 2.04 -26.95
N VAL A 66 -12.20 1.10 -26.02
CA VAL A 66 -11.13 0.91 -25.03
C VAL A 66 -10.42 -0.41 -25.30
N TYR A 67 -9.10 -0.37 -25.22
CA TYR A 67 -8.25 -1.56 -25.28
C TYR A 67 -7.58 -1.76 -23.93
N SER A 68 -7.75 -2.92 -23.30
CA SER A 68 -6.92 -3.37 -22.17
C SER A 68 -6.14 -4.62 -22.58
N ASP A 69 -5.06 -4.93 -21.86
CA ASP A 69 -4.45 -6.24 -21.98
C ASP A 69 -5.35 -7.31 -21.30
N ASN A 70 -4.98 -8.57 -21.45
CA ASN A 70 -5.45 -9.67 -20.62
C ASN A 70 -4.24 -10.15 -19.81
N GLY A 71 -3.83 -9.37 -18.81
CA GLY A 71 -2.90 -9.87 -17.80
C GLY A 71 -3.55 -11.03 -17.04
N ALA A 72 -2.77 -11.98 -16.52
CA ALA A 72 -3.31 -13.10 -15.73
C ALA A 72 -4.15 -12.64 -14.52
N GLY A 73 -3.97 -11.38 -14.07
CA GLY A 73 -4.78 -10.72 -13.03
C GLY A 73 -6.09 -10.07 -13.51
N GLU A 74 -6.24 -9.77 -14.81
CA GLU A 74 -7.49 -9.21 -15.39
C GLU A 74 -8.52 -10.31 -15.66
N THR A 75 -8.09 -11.47 -16.17
CA THR A 75 -9.01 -12.55 -16.56
C THR A 75 -9.67 -13.25 -15.36
N ALA A 76 -9.03 -13.27 -14.20
CA ALA A 76 -9.59 -13.89 -12.98
C ALA A 76 -10.57 -12.97 -12.22
N LYS A 77 -10.55 -11.65 -12.49
CA LYS A 77 -11.43 -10.64 -11.88
C LYS A 77 -12.60 -10.24 -12.78
N ALA A 78 -12.63 -10.74 -14.02
CA ALA A 78 -13.71 -10.55 -14.99
C ALA A 78 -15.07 -11.10 -14.50
N MET A 79 -15.09 -12.01 -13.51
CA MET A 79 -16.35 -12.54 -12.96
C MET A 79 -17.05 -11.60 -11.97
N ASP A 80 -16.44 -10.46 -11.61
CA ASP A 80 -17.03 -9.51 -10.67
C ASP A 80 -16.62 -8.07 -11.03
N CYS A 81 -16.76 -7.67 -12.30
CA CYS A 81 -16.13 -6.46 -12.85
C CYS A 81 -17.09 -5.25 -12.96
N PRO A 82 -17.12 -4.33 -11.97
CA PRO A 82 -17.74 -3.02 -12.09
C PRO A 82 -17.28 -2.21 -13.31
N VAL A 83 -16.06 -2.46 -13.81
CA VAL A 83 -15.44 -1.71 -14.90
C VAL A 83 -16.01 -2.13 -16.26
N ASP A 84 -16.18 -3.42 -16.52
CA ASP A 84 -16.81 -3.91 -17.77
C ASP A 84 -18.29 -3.49 -17.81
N GLY A 85 -19.00 -3.61 -16.68
CA GLY A 85 -20.38 -3.13 -16.54
C GLY A 85 -20.49 -1.61 -16.64
N PHE A 86 -19.45 -0.85 -16.28
CA PHE A 86 -19.37 0.59 -16.47
C PHE A 86 -19.11 0.97 -17.93
N MET A 87 -18.15 0.30 -18.59
CA MET A 87 -17.87 0.52 -20.01
C MET A 87 -19.10 0.23 -20.88
N ALA A 88 -19.81 -0.88 -20.60
CA ALA A 88 -21.04 -1.24 -21.29
C ALA A 88 -22.15 -0.18 -21.11
N ARG A 89 -22.33 0.35 -19.88
CA ARG A 89 -23.32 1.43 -19.59
C ARG A 89 -23.03 2.72 -20.35
N LEU A 90 -21.75 3.00 -20.60
CA LEU A 90 -21.33 4.16 -21.39
C LEU A 90 -21.31 3.89 -22.90
N GLY A 91 -21.69 2.69 -23.35
CA GLY A 91 -21.64 2.31 -24.76
C GLY A 91 -20.22 2.18 -25.33
N ILE A 92 -19.23 1.96 -24.45
CA ILE A 92 -17.83 1.79 -24.83
C ILE A 92 -17.61 0.35 -25.30
N GLU A 93 -17.07 0.18 -26.50
CA GLU A 93 -16.64 -1.13 -26.98
C GLU A 93 -15.30 -1.50 -26.33
N HIS A 94 -15.32 -2.47 -25.42
CA HIS A 94 -14.11 -3.00 -24.80
C HIS A 94 -13.49 -4.11 -25.64
N LYS A 95 -12.23 -3.93 -26.02
CA LYS A 95 -11.45 -4.87 -26.82
C LYS A 95 -10.25 -5.36 -26.03
N THR A 96 -10.29 -6.62 -25.62
CA THR A 96 -9.13 -7.30 -25.05
C THR A 96 -8.17 -7.77 -26.16
N GLY A 97 -6.87 -7.86 -25.87
CA GLY A 97 -5.85 -8.24 -26.85
C GLY A 97 -6.19 -9.51 -27.65
N ILE A 98 -6.12 -9.45 -28.98
CA ILE A 98 -6.25 -10.62 -29.86
C ILE A 98 -4.97 -11.46 -29.73
N PRO A 99 -5.06 -12.77 -29.39
CA PRO A 99 -3.91 -13.65 -29.37
C PRO A 99 -3.14 -13.58 -30.71
N GLY A 100 -1.84 -13.25 -30.66
CA GLY A 100 -0.96 -13.23 -31.83
C GLY A 100 -0.75 -11.88 -32.55
N LYS A 101 -1.31 -10.75 -32.08
CA LYS A 101 -0.97 -9.40 -32.59
C LYS A 101 -0.24 -8.53 -31.54
N PRO A 102 1.08 -8.71 -31.35
CA PRO A 102 1.85 -8.07 -30.27
C PRO A 102 2.06 -6.56 -30.40
N GLN A 103 1.56 -5.91 -31.47
CA GLN A 103 1.80 -4.49 -31.72
C GLN A 103 1.11 -3.54 -30.71
N ALA A 104 0.04 -3.96 -30.06
CA ALA A 104 -0.63 -3.14 -29.04
C ALA A 104 0.19 -3.09 -27.73
N ARG A 105 0.67 -4.26 -27.28
CA ARG A 105 1.49 -4.42 -26.05
C ARG A 105 2.76 -3.57 -26.07
N GLY A 106 3.52 -3.63 -27.17
CA GLY A 106 4.82 -2.96 -27.25
C GLY A 106 4.77 -1.43 -27.32
N VAL A 107 3.60 -0.77 -27.36
CA VAL A 107 3.52 0.70 -27.33
C VAL A 107 3.70 1.22 -25.92
N ILE A 108 2.84 0.76 -25.00
CA ILE A 108 2.84 1.24 -23.60
C ILE A 108 4.02 0.65 -22.82
N GLU A 109 4.43 -0.59 -23.15
CA GLU A 109 5.58 -1.23 -22.54
C GLU A 109 6.89 -0.44 -22.75
N ARG A 110 7.08 0.09 -23.97
CA ARG A 110 8.18 1.02 -24.27
C ARG A 110 7.96 2.41 -23.69
N GLY A 111 6.70 2.82 -23.57
CA GLY A 111 6.30 4.06 -22.90
C GLY A 111 6.80 4.12 -21.47
N TRP A 112 6.67 3.02 -20.70
CA TRP A 112 7.08 2.95 -19.30
C TRP A 112 8.53 3.44 -19.08
N GLN A 113 9.46 3.04 -19.95
CA GLN A 113 10.86 3.47 -19.89
C GLN A 113 11.04 4.99 -20.08
N THR A 114 10.14 5.63 -20.82
CA THR A 114 10.19 7.05 -21.16
C THR A 114 9.62 7.93 -20.05
N HIS A 115 8.52 7.52 -19.42
CA HIS A 115 7.85 8.29 -18.38
C HIS A 115 8.04 7.69 -16.98
N ALA A 116 7.42 6.54 -16.69
CA ALA A 116 7.32 6.01 -15.31
C ALA A 116 8.68 5.62 -14.71
N ILE A 117 9.55 4.97 -15.50
CA ILE A 117 10.89 4.58 -15.02
C ILE A 117 11.77 5.83 -14.80
N ASN A 118 11.68 6.83 -15.69
CA ASN A 118 12.40 8.09 -15.51
C ASN A 118 11.91 8.89 -14.30
N CYS A 119 10.60 8.90 -14.04
CA CYS A 119 10.03 9.45 -12.81
C CYS A 119 10.56 8.69 -11.58
N ALA A 120 10.52 7.35 -11.61
CA ALA A 120 10.99 6.51 -10.50
C ALA A 120 12.47 6.75 -10.15
N ARG A 121 13.33 7.03 -11.14
CA ARG A 121 14.76 7.37 -10.95
C ARG A 121 14.99 8.65 -10.15
N GLN A 122 14.01 9.55 -10.08
CA GLN A 122 14.11 10.77 -9.28
C GLN A 122 14.04 10.49 -7.78
N PHE A 123 13.50 9.33 -7.39
CA PHE A 123 13.41 8.93 -6.00
C PHE A 123 14.66 8.15 -5.55
N GLY A 124 15.16 8.47 -4.36
CA GLY A 124 16.27 7.74 -3.74
C GLY A 124 15.95 6.27 -3.39
N SER A 125 14.67 5.88 -3.49
CA SER A 125 14.14 4.54 -3.28
C SER A 125 13.97 3.72 -4.56
N TYR A 126 14.52 4.18 -5.69
CA TYR A 126 14.47 3.48 -6.97
C TYR A 126 15.09 2.06 -6.91
N GLN A 127 14.45 1.11 -7.61
CA GLN A 127 14.73 -0.32 -7.58
C GLN A 127 14.82 -0.95 -8.99
N GLY A 128 15.11 -0.16 -10.02
CA GLY A 128 15.27 -0.70 -11.37
C GLY A 128 16.55 -1.52 -11.55
N SER A 129 16.61 -2.24 -12.68
CA SER A 129 17.72 -3.14 -13.04
C SER A 129 19.07 -2.43 -13.25
N ASP A 130 19.04 -1.11 -13.43
CA ASP A 130 20.20 -0.23 -13.63
C ASP A 130 20.81 0.29 -12.31
N VAL A 131 20.24 -0.06 -11.15
CA VAL A 131 20.80 0.32 -9.84
C VAL A 131 21.93 -0.63 -9.45
N ASP A 132 23.05 -0.07 -8.99
CA ASP A 132 24.13 -0.85 -8.38
C ASP A 132 23.63 -1.67 -7.18
N GLY A 133 23.92 -2.97 -7.17
CA GLY A 133 23.42 -3.90 -6.16
C GLY A 133 23.84 -3.52 -4.72
N GLY A 134 25.01 -2.87 -4.56
CA GLY A 134 25.45 -2.35 -3.27
C GLY A 134 24.59 -1.18 -2.78
N THR A 135 24.28 -0.26 -3.68
CA THR A 135 23.40 0.90 -3.42
C THR A 135 21.97 0.45 -3.09
N PHE A 136 21.42 -0.50 -3.86
CA PHE A 136 20.12 -1.09 -3.59
C PHE A 136 20.03 -1.68 -2.18
N ARG A 137 21.01 -2.52 -1.78
CA ARG A 137 21.05 -3.13 -0.44
C ARG A 137 21.16 -2.09 0.67
N LYS A 138 21.94 -1.02 0.46
CA LYS A 138 22.07 0.08 1.43
C LYS A 138 20.74 0.79 1.65
N VAL A 139 20.04 1.16 0.58
CA VAL A 139 18.72 1.82 0.67
C VAL A 139 17.69 0.90 1.31
N ALA A 140 17.64 -0.37 0.91
CA ALA A 140 16.74 -1.35 1.52
C ALA A 140 17.00 -1.52 3.03
N ALA A 141 18.27 -1.61 3.44
CA ALA A 141 18.65 -1.70 4.85
C ALA A 141 18.31 -0.45 5.65
N GLU A 142 18.47 0.74 5.05
CA GLU A 142 18.09 2.03 5.65
C GLU A 142 16.57 2.09 5.89
N LEU A 143 15.76 1.75 4.89
CA LEU A 143 14.29 1.71 5.00
C LEU A 143 13.82 0.66 6.02
N ALA A 144 14.45 -0.51 6.07
CA ALA A 144 14.13 -1.54 7.08
C ALA A 144 14.50 -1.09 8.50
N LYS A 145 15.62 -0.36 8.68
CA LYS A 145 16.00 0.22 9.98
C LYS A 145 15.00 1.29 10.40
N GLU A 146 14.57 2.12 9.47
CA GLU A 146 13.56 3.16 9.70
C GLU A 146 12.21 2.55 10.14
N GLN A 147 11.73 1.51 9.45
CA GLN A 147 10.51 0.79 9.84
C GLN A 147 10.61 0.18 11.25
N ARG A 148 11.76 -0.41 11.61
CA ARG A 148 11.97 -0.93 12.98
C ARG A 148 11.96 0.19 14.02
N ALA A 149 12.51 1.35 13.68
CA ALA A 149 12.48 2.51 14.55
C ALA A 149 11.02 2.99 14.71
N LEU A 150 10.25 3.13 13.62
CA LEU A 150 8.84 3.54 13.67
C LEU A 150 8.00 2.65 14.59
N ARG A 151 8.12 1.32 14.47
CA ARG A 151 7.44 0.38 15.38
C ARG A 151 7.83 0.56 16.84
N ARG A 152 9.08 0.95 17.12
CA ARG A 152 9.53 1.26 18.48
C ARG A 152 8.93 2.58 18.96
N ALA A 153 8.94 3.61 18.12
CA ALA A 153 8.37 4.92 18.41
C ALA A 153 6.87 4.86 18.70
N GLU A 154 6.11 4.00 18.03
CA GLU A 154 4.69 3.77 18.35
C GLU A 154 4.50 3.30 19.81
N GLN A 155 5.47 2.56 20.37
CA GLN A 155 5.44 2.07 21.74
C GLN A 155 6.03 3.08 22.74
N THR A 156 7.05 3.84 22.33
CA THR A 156 7.83 4.72 23.23
C THR A 156 7.46 6.19 23.14
N GLY A 157 6.68 6.61 22.12
CA GLY A 157 6.37 8.00 21.82
C GLY A 157 7.55 8.82 21.27
N GLU A 158 8.59 8.15 20.77
CA GLU A 158 9.80 8.81 20.24
C GLU A 158 9.56 9.42 18.86
N VAL A 159 10.02 10.65 18.63
CA VAL A 159 9.93 11.29 17.31
C VAL A 159 11.09 10.85 16.44
N ILE A 160 10.79 10.18 15.31
CA ILE A 160 11.80 9.70 14.37
C ILE A 160 11.82 10.57 13.13
N ARG A 161 13.03 10.93 12.69
CA ARG A 161 13.24 11.58 11.41
C ARG A 161 13.24 10.53 10.30
N LEU A 162 12.29 10.64 9.39
CA LEU A 162 12.16 9.76 8.23
C LEU A 162 13.20 10.09 7.15
N SER A 163 13.65 9.08 6.40
CA SER A 163 14.56 9.30 5.28
C SER A 163 13.84 10.02 4.12
N PRO A 164 14.46 11.06 3.52
CA PRO A 164 13.91 11.74 2.35
C PRO A 164 13.97 10.88 1.08
N LYS A 165 14.67 9.74 1.11
CA LYS A 165 14.82 8.85 -0.04
C LYS A 165 13.52 8.17 -0.46
N CYS A 166 12.60 7.96 0.47
CA CYS A 166 11.30 7.35 0.21
C CYS A 166 10.22 8.44 0.30
N PRO A 167 9.61 8.83 -0.83
CA PRO A 167 8.59 9.88 -0.87
C PRO A 167 7.34 9.49 -0.10
N THR A 168 6.63 10.50 0.38
CA THR A 168 5.24 10.34 0.87
C THR A 168 4.30 10.01 -0.27
N TRP A 169 3.10 9.51 0.04
CA TRP A 169 2.05 9.27 -0.97
C TRP A 169 1.72 10.52 -1.78
N ALA A 170 1.54 11.67 -1.11
CA ALA A 170 1.25 12.95 -1.78
C ALA A 170 2.37 13.35 -2.76
N GLN A 171 3.65 13.30 -2.32
CA GLN A 171 4.78 13.60 -3.19
C GLN A 171 4.88 12.66 -4.41
N PHE A 172 4.48 11.40 -4.24
CA PHE A 172 4.43 10.45 -5.34
C PHE A 172 3.31 10.81 -6.33
N VAL A 173 2.10 11.11 -5.86
CA VAL A 173 0.97 11.57 -6.68
C VAL A 173 1.35 12.84 -7.47
N ASP A 174 1.95 13.84 -6.80
CA ASP A 174 2.41 15.08 -7.44
C ASP A 174 3.46 14.80 -8.53
N ALA A 175 4.39 13.87 -8.29
CA ALA A 175 5.41 13.50 -9.26
C ALA A 175 4.83 12.76 -10.48
N ILE A 176 3.77 11.98 -10.30
CA ILE A 176 3.06 11.33 -11.42
C ILE A 176 2.32 12.38 -12.25
N GLU A 177 1.63 13.32 -11.62
CA GLU A 177 0.95 14.42 -12.31
C GLU A 177 1.96 15.24 -13.15
N GLN A 178 3.08 15.62 -12.55
CA GLN A 178 4.16 16.33 -13.24
C GLN A 178 4.74 15.51 -14.39
N MET A 179 5.01 14.21 -14.18
CA MET A 179 5.51 13.30 -15.22
C MET A 179 4.55 13.23 -16.41
N VAL A 180 3.24 13.14 -16.15
CA VAL A 180 2.22 13.09 -17.21
C VAL A 180 2.19 14.41 -17.98
N ALA A 181 2.23 15.54 -17.29
CA ALA A 181 2.25 16.88 -17.90
C ALA A 181 3.49 17.07 -18.78
N GLU A 182 4.69 16.79 -18.26
CA GLU A 182 5.95 16.90 -19.00
C GLU A 182 5.98 15.97 -20.22
N TYR A 183 5.55 14.71 -20.05
CA TYR A 183 5.50 13.77 -21.17
C TYR A 183 4.56 14.27 -22.28
N ASN A 184 3.37 14.72 -21.92
CA ASN A 184 2.39 15.17 -22.89
C ASN A 184 2.82 16.46 -23.62
N ALA A 185 3.44 17.40 -22.89
CA ALA A 185 3.78 18.73 -23.40
C ALA A 185 5.15 18.80 -24.08
N GLU A 186 6.15 18.07 -23.59
CA GLU A 186 7.55 18.25 -23.99
C GLU A 186 8.14 17.07 -24.76
N HIS A 187 7.68 15.84 -24.50
CA HIS A 187 8.25 14.65 -25.14
C HIS A 187 7.93 14.59 -26.64
N ARG A 188 8.96 14.49 -27.47
CA ARG A 188 8.84 14.47 -28.94
C ARG A 188 8.88 13.04 -29.45
N HIS A 189 7.78 12.55 -30.03
CA HIS A 189 7.68 11.15 -30.40
C HIS A 189 7.94 10.94 -31.90
N ARG A 190 8.96 10.13 -32.24
CA ARG A 190 9.34 9.84 -33.63
C ARG A 190 8.23 9.23 -34.51
N SER A 191 7.21 8.62 -33.87
CA SER A 191 6.06 8.06 -34.60
C SER A 191 4.97 9.08 -34.92
N LEU A 192 5.08 10.30 -34.40
CA LEU A 192 4.14 11.38 -34.68
C LEU A 192 4.63 12.21 -35.88
N PRO A 193 3.73 12.91 -36.59
CA PRO A 193 4.11 13.78 -37.70
C PRO A 193 5.14 14.82 -37.29
N LYS A 194 5.89 15.31 -38.27
CA LYS A 194 6.78 16.45 -38.08
C LYS A 194 6.01 17.74 -38.27
N ARG A 195 6.35 18.74 -37.47
CA ARG A 195 5.97 20.13 -37.65
C ARG A 195 6.74 20.74 -38.83
N ALA A 196 6.33 21.95 -39.23
CA ALA A 196 6.99 22.72 -40.27
C ALA A 196 8.47 23.05 -39.95
N ASP A 197 8.84 23.07 -38.66
CA ASP A 197 10.22 23.26 -38.18
C ASP A 197 11.10 22.00 -38.26
N GLY A 198 10.56 20.88 -38.76
CA GLY A 198 11.26 19.61 -38.91
C GLY A 198 11.32 18.74 -37.64
N LYS A 199 10.82 19.23 -36.51
CA LYS A 199 10.74 18.47 -35.25
C LYS A 199 9.47 17.62 -35.21
N HIS A 200 9.52 16.46 -34.54
CA HIS A 200 8.33 15.65 -34.31
C HIS A 200 7.35 16.35 -33.36
N MET A 201 6.05 16.10 -33.51
CA MET A 201 5.04 16.62 -32.58
C MET A 201 5.17 16.01 -31.18
N THR A 202 4.71 16.75 -30.17
CA THR A 202 4.41 16.20 -28.85
C THR A 202 3.04 15.52 -28.85
N PRO A 203 2.76 14.67 -27.85
CA PRO A 203 1.42 14.10 -27.69
C PRO A 203 0.32 15.16 -27.63
N ASP A 204 0.55 16.28 -26.93
CA ASP A 204 -0.43 17.39 -26.86
C ASP A 204 -0.66 18.05 -28.21
N GLU A 205 0.39 18.39 -28.95
CA GLU A 205 0.25 18.98 -30.28
C GLU A 205 -0.47 18.05 -31.26
N ALA A 206 -0.16 16.74 -31.19
CA ALA A 206 -0.82 15.75 -32.04
C ALA A 206 -2.29 15.54 -31.67
N TRP A 207 -2.63 15.66 -30.38
CA TRP A 207 -4.00 15.61 -29.90
C TRP A 207 -4.77 16.85 -30.31
N GLU A 208 -4.24 18.04 -30.06
CA GLU A 208 -4.86 19.31 -30.45
C GLU A 208 -5.15 19.39 -31.94
N ALA A 209 -4.24 18.89 -32.79
CA ALA A 209 -4.43 18.85 -34.24
C ALA A 209 -5.57 17.91 -34.70
N LEU A 210 -5.97 16.94 -33.89
CA LEU A 210 -7.02 15.95 -34.20
C LEU A 210 -8.29 16.13 -33.37
N PHE A 211 -8.25 16.98 -32.34
CA PHE A 211 -9.34 17.12 -31.39
C PHE A 211 -10.51 17.87 -32.01
N ASP A 212 -11.64 17.20 -32.10
CA ASP A 212 -12.90 17.80 -32.50
C ASP A 212 -13.87 17.80 -31.31
N PRO A 213 -14.16 18.96 -30.69
CA PRO A 213 -15.10 19.08 -29.59
C PRO A 213 -16.51 18.62 -29.93
N SER A 214 -16.94 18.73 -31.20
CA SER A 214 -18.30 18.36 -31.62
C SER A 214 -18.54 16.86 -31.58
N LEU A 215 -17.47 16.07 -31.63
CA LEU A 215 -17.51 14.61 -31.53
C LEU A 215 -17.38 14.11 -30.09
N GLN A 216 -17.12 15.00 -29.11
CA GLN A 216 -16.93 14.59 -27.73
C GLN A 216 -18.21 14.69 -26.92
N HIS A 217 -18.59 13.57 -26.31
CA HIS A 217 -19.59 13.57 -25.24
C HIS A 217 -18.87 13.54 -23.89
N LYS A 218 -18.85 14.67 -23.19
CA LYS A 218 -18.26 14.78 -21.85
C LYS A 218 -19.38 14.67 -20.81
N PRO A 219 -19.35 13.66 -19.92
CA PRO A 219 -20.30 13.60 -18.82
C PRO A 219 -20.15 14.82 -17.92
N THR A 220 -21.27 15.30 -17.40
CA THR A 220 -21.28 16.32 -16.35
C THR A 220 -20.58 15.82 -15.10
N GLN A 221 -20.16 16.73 -14.23
CA GLN A 221 -19.59 16.35 -12.93
C GLN A 221 -20.56 15.51 -12.08
N GLY A 222 -21.88 15.72 -12.21
CA GLY A 222 -22.88 14.88 -11.55
C GLY A 222 -22.84 13.45 -12.07
N GLU A 223 -22.89 13.28 -13.39
CA GLU A 223 -22.80 11.97 -14.04
C GLU A 223 -21.49 11.28 -13.71
N LEU A 224 -20.33 11.97 -13.78
CA LEU A 224 -19.01 11.45 -13.40
C LEU A 224 -18.97 10.90 -11.97
N ARG A 225 -19.75 11.47 -11.05
CA ARG A 225 -19.85 10.98 -9.65
C ARG A 225 -20.75 9.76 -9.50
N GLU A 226 -21.65 9.53 -10.45
CA GLU A 226 -22.41 8.29 -10.56
C GLU A 226 -21.62 7.21 -11.32
N LEU A 227 -20.62 7.62 -12.11
CA LEU A 227 -19.66 6.72 -12.69
C LEU A 227 -18.78 6.08 -11.60
N PHE A 228 -18.22 4.92 -11.94
CA PHE A 228 -17.41 4.09 -11.07
C PHE A 228 -16.43 4.92 -10.23
N MET A 229 -16.55 4.88 -8.90
CA MET A 229 -15.56 5.44 -7.98
C MET A 229 -14.94 4.30 -7.16
N PRO A 230 -13.60 4.29 -7.00
CA PRO A 230 -12.93 3.44 -6.03
C PRO A 230 -13.57 3.53 -4.66
N ALA A 231 -13.73 2.39 -3.99
CA ALA A 231 -14.36 2.30 -2.68
C ALA A 231 -13.45 1.56 -1.70
N VAL A 232 -13.35 2.09 -0.48
CA VAL A 232 -12.62 1.47 0.63
C VAL A 232 -13.48 1.50 1.88
N LEU A 233 -13.47 0.40 2.64
CA LEU A 233 -14.18 0.35 3.91
C LEU A 233 -13.41 1.11 5.00
N ARG A 234 -14.12 1.99 5.71
CA ARG A 234 -13.63 2.72 6.87
C ARG A 234 -14.72 2.81 7.93
N THR A 235 -14.33 3.03 9.18
CA THR A 235 -15.29 3.24 10.27
C THR A 235 -15.60 4.73 10.40
N ALA A 236 -16.88 5.09 10.35
CA ALA A 236 -17.35 6.44 10.70
C ALA A 236 -17.44 6.55 12.22
N ARG A 237 -16.87 7.61 12.80
CA ARG A 237 -16.95 7.86 14.25
C ARG A 237 -17.05 9.35 14.51
N ARG A 238 -17.97 9.77 15.39
CA ARG A 238 -18.08 11.15 15.89
C ARG A 238 -18.15 12.20 14.77
N GLY A 239 -18.82 11.90 13.66
CA GLY A 239 -18.99 12.83 12.55
C GLY A 239 -17.79 12.91 11.59
N GLU A 240 -16.82 12.00 11.73
CA GLU A 240 -15.63 11.96 10.89
C GLU A 240 -15.30 10.54 10.40
N VAL A 241 -14.61 10.49 9.26
CA VAL A 241 -13.98 9.31 8.68
C VAL A 241 -12.53 9.64 8.35
N VAL A 242 -11.63 8.72 8.70
CA VAL A 242 -10.19 8.85 8.38
C VAL A 242 -9.87 8.06 7.13
N PHE A 243 -9.33 8.73 6.11
CA PHE A 243 -8.90 8.12 4.86
C PHE A 243 -7.60 8.77 4.38
N PHE A 244 -6.58 7.96 4.04
CA PHE A 244 -5.23 8.44 3.69
C PHE A 244 -4.63 9.42 4.71
N ASN A 245 -4.82 9.13 6.00
CA ASN A 245 -4.43 10.01 7.12
C ASN A 245 -5.01 11.43 7.05
N GLN A 246 -6.12 11.60 6.35
CA GLN A 246 -6.89 12.84 6.30
C GLN A 246 -8.26 12.62 6.96
N HIS A 247 -8.73 13.64 7.65
CA HIS A 247 -10.04 13.64 8.31
C HIS A 247 -11.07 14.25 7.39
N TYR A 248 -12.11 13.49 7.08
CA TYR A 248 -13.28 13.95 6.33
C TYR A 248 -14.45 14.04 7.29
N THR A 249 -15.09 15.21 7.34
CA THR A 249 -16.15 15.51 8.30
C THR A 249 -17.46 15.79 7.59
N ALA A 250 -18.55 15.30 8.17
CA ALA A 250 -19.91 15.62 7.77
C ALA A 250 -20.86 15.42 8.97
N PRO A 251 -21.81 16.33 9.21
CA PRO A 251 -22.81 16.17 10.28
C PRO A 251 -23.60 14.86 10.17
N GLU A 252 -23.87 14.40 8.96
CA GLU A 252 -24.63 13.20 8.65
C GLU A 252 -23.93 11.91 9.12
N LEU A 253 -22.60 11.93 9.29
CA LEU A 253 -21.83 10.81 9.84
C LEU A 253 -22.11 10.58 11.35
N MET A 254 -22.73 11.55 12.03
CA MET A 254 -23.16 11.40 13.43
C MET A 254 -24.53 10.73 13.58
N ARG A 255 -25.21 10.39 12.47
CA ARG A 255 -26.47 9.68 12.55
C ARG A 255 -26.28 8.33 13.25
N ARG A 256 -27.24 7.93 14.08
CA ARG A 256 -27.14 6.75 14.97
C ARG A 256 -26.99 5.43 14.22
N ASP A 257 -27.42 5.38 12.96
CA ASP A 257 -27.30 4.25 12.05
C ASP A 257 -25.94 4.17 11.34
N VAL A 258 -25.10 5.21 11.45
CA VAL A 258 -23.80 5.32 10.79
C VAL A 258 -22.66 5.43 11.81
N ASP A 259 -22.86 6.15 12.92
CA ASP A 259 -21.83 6.37 13.94
C ASP A 259 -21.37 5.04 14.55
N GLY A 260 -20.05 4.83 14.55
CA GLY A 260 -19.41 3.61 15.03
C GLY A 260 -19.45 2.43 14.07
N ARG A 261 -20.08 2.56 12.88
CA ARG A 261 -20.22 1.48 11.89
C ARG A 261 -19.22 1.63 10.74
N GLU A 262 -19.02 0.52 10.03
CA GLU A 262 -18.28 0.53 8.78
C GLU A 262 -19.13 1.13 7.65
N VAL A 263 -18.49 1.99 6.87
CA VAL A 263 -19.05 2.68 5.72
C VAL A 263 -18.14 2.48 4.52
N SER A 264 -18.74 2.50 3.33
CA SER A 264 -18.02 2.51 2.07
C SER A 264 -17.64 3.95 1.71
N VAL A 265 -16.34 4.24 1.76
CA VAL A 265 -15.76 5.53 1.38
C VAL A 265 -15.36 5.47 -0.08
N ARG A 266 -16.08 6.19 -0.93
CA ARG A 266 -15.71 6.35 -2.33
C ARG A 266 -14.94 7.64 -2.54
N TYR A 267 -13.86 7.59 -3.31
CA TYR A 267 -12.93 8.71 -3.43
C TYR A 267 -12.44 8.90 -4.87
N ASP A 268 -11.97 10.11 -5.15
CA ASP A 268 -11.23 10.48 -6.34
C ASP A 268 -9.81 10.86 -5.92
N ILE A 269 -8.78 10.22 -6.48
CA ILE A 269 -7.39 10.58 -6.16
C ILE A 269 -6.99 11.95 -6.74
N HIS A 270 -7.69 12.41 -7.78
CA HIS A 270 -7.45 13.68 -8.47
C HIS A 270 -8.19 14.84 -7.80
N ASP A 271 -9.20 14.54 -6.98
CA ASP A 271 -9.92 15.52 -6.14
C ASP A 271 -10.01 15.03 -4.69
N PRO A 272 -8.96 15.24 -3.87
CA PRO A 272 -8.94 14.81 -2.47
C PRO A 272 -9.77 15.72 -1.55
N SER A 273 -10.48 16.73 -2.07
CA SER A 273 -11.16 17.72 -1.23
C SER A 273 -12.43 17.17 -0.56
N TRP A 274 -12.94 16.04 -1.04
CA TRP A 274 -14.13 15.38 -0.51
C TRP A 274 -14.11 13.87 -0.77
N VAL A 275 -14.93 13.15 -0.04
CA VAL A 275 -15.22 11.72 -0.25
C VAL A 275 -16.71 11.48 -0.16
N ARG A 276 -17.19 10.46 -0.86
CA ARG A 276 -18.58 10.04 -0.79
C ARG A 276 -18.75 8.87 0.16
N ILE A 277 -19.76 8.95 1.01
CA ILE A 277 -20.01 7.92 2.03
C ILE A 277 -21.30 7.19 1.69
N TYR A 278 -21.20 5.86 1.65
CA TYR A 278 -22.33 4.94 1.52
C TYR A 278 -22.38 3.97 2.70
N THR A 279 -23.56 3.47 3.03
CA THR A 279 -23.71 2.30 3.90
C THR A 279 -23.16 1.05 3.20
N LEU A 280 -22.95 -0.04 3.95
CA LEU A 280 -22.58 -1.33 3.37
C LEU A 280 -23.69 -1.89 2.45
N ASP A 281 -24.94 -1.53 2.73
CA ASP A 281 -26.11 -1.89 1.93
C ASP A 281 -26.19 -1.10 0.61
N GLY A 282 -25.32 -0.10 0.42
CA GLY A 282 -25.22 0.69 -0.81
C GLY A 282 -26.04 1.98 -0.81
N ASP A 283 -26.63 2.37 0.32
CA ASP A 283 -27.38 3.61 0.45
C ASP A 283 -26.46 4.81 0.59
N PHE A 284 -26.77 5.89 -0.14
CA PHE A 284 -26.02 7.15 -0.03
C PHE A 284 -26.27 7.81 1.32
N VAL A 285 -25.18 8.17 2.02
CA VAL A 285 -25.24 8.86 3.32
C VAL A 285 -24.99 10.36 3.13
N CYS A 286 -23.79 10.72 2.66
CA CYS A 286 -23.38 12.12 2.51
C CYS A 286 -22.09 12.26 1.68
N ASP A 287 -21.82 13.47 1.22
CA ASP A 287 -20.49 13.88 0.75
C ASP A 287 -19.73 14.53 1.92
N ALA A 288 -18.68 13.88 2.41
CA ALA A 288 -17.86 14.36 3.52
C ALA A 288 -16.68 15.18 2.98
N ARG A 289 -16.48 16.38 3.52
CA ARG A 289 -15.41 17.29 3.07
C ARG A 289 -14.16 17.11 3.90
N TRP A 290 -13.02 17.28 3.25
CA TRP A 290 -11.74 17.34 3.93
C TRP A 290 -11.74 18.48 4.95
N ALA A 291 -11.55 18.12 6.22
CA ALA A 291 -11.41 19.09 7.30
C ALA A 291 -9.94 19.55 7.38
N GLY A 292 -9.50 20.28 6.37
CA GLY A 292 -8.12 20.80 6.27
C GLY A 292 -7.70 21.77 7.39
N ASN A 293 -8.59 22.05 8.34
CA ASN A 293 -8.41 23.03 9.41
C ASN A 293 -8.67 22.48 10.82
N ARG A 294 -8.53 21.17 11.04
CA ARG A 294 -8.38 20.66 12.42
C ARG A 294 -6.90 20.61 12.79
N VAL A 295 -6.25 21.78 12.78
CA VAL A 295 -5.35 22.06 13.90
C VAL A 295 -6.32 22.09 15.08
N ASP A 296 -6.32 21.04 15.90
CA ASP A 296 -7.04 21.10 17.16
C ASP A 296 -6.73 22.44 17.80
N ASP A 297 -7.75 23.14 18.26
CA ASP A 297 -7.70 24.49 18.82
C ASP A 297 -6.99 24.53 20.20
N GLN A 298 -6.07 23.58 20.43
CA GLN A 298 -4.82 23.68 21.20
C GLN A 298 -4.07 22.33 21.20
N PRO A 299 -2.96 22.21 20.46
CA PRO A 299 -1.77 21.58 20.98
C PRO A 299 -0.85 22.73 21.41
N LYS A 300 -0.61 22.88 22.73
CA LYS A 300 0.62 23.56 23.14
C LYS A 300 1.74 22.84 22.39
N ALA A 301 2.45 23.58 21.52
CA ALA A 301 3.42 23.01 20.61
C ALA A 301 4.31 22.04 21.40
N VAL A 302 4.48 20.81 20.92
CA VAL A 302 5.33 19.80 21.58
C VAL A 302 6.74 20.36 21.86
N VAL A 303 7.18 21.33 21.04
CA VAL A 303 8.40 22.13 21.23
C VAL A 303 8.32 23.07 22.44
N GLN A 304 7.17 23.70 22.68
CA GLN A 304 6.92 24.59 23.82
C GLN A 304 6.71 23.78 25.12
N MET A 305 5.99 22.66 25.08
CA MET A 305 5.93 21.71 26.22
C MET A 305 7.31 21.12 26.54
N ALA A 306 8.12 20.77 25.54
CA ALA A 306 9.48 20.30 25.76
C ALA A 306 10.41 21.42 26.29
N ARG A 307 10.25 22.67 25.84
CA ARG A 307 10.96 23.84 26.38
C ARG A 307 10.55 24.12 27.83
N GLU A 308 9.25 24.14 28.13
CA GLU A 308 8.71 24.33 29.48
C GLU A 308 9.18 23.21 30.41
N LYS A 309 9.14 21.94 29.97
CA LYS A 309 9.63 20.80 30.75
C LYS A 309 11.14 20.86 30.98
N ARG A 310 11.92 21.34 29.99
CA ARG A 310 13.38 21.51 30.12
C ARG A 310 13.73 22.68 31.06
N VAL A 311 12.99 23.79 30.98
CA VAL A 311 13.13 24.93 31.89
C VAL A 311 12.73 24.53 33.31
N ALA A 312 11.58 23.87 33.49
CA ALA A 312 11.12 23.38 34.79
C ALA A 312 12.09 22.37 35.42
N ALA A 313 12.65 21.44 34.62
CA ALA A 313 13.68 20.51 35.09
C ALA A 313 15.03 21.19 35.39
N THR A 314 15.30 22.37 34.83
CA THR A 314 16.48 23.17 35.13
C THR A 314 16.27 23.96 36.42
N VAL A 315 15.10 24.59 36.58
CA VAL A 315 14.68 25.28 37.81
C VAL A 315 14.68 24.32 38.99
N LYS A 316 14.03 23.15 38.89
CA LYS A 316 14.01 22.14 39.95
C LYS A 316 15.40 21.65 40.36
N ARG A 317 16.32 21.50 39.41
CA ARG A 317 17.73 21.15 39.72
C ARG A 317 18.46 22.28 40.44
N ARG A 318 18.20 23.54 40.09
CA ARG A 318 18.77 24.70 40.77
C ARG A 318 18.17 24.88 42.17
N GLU A 319 16.88 24.66 42.33
CA GLU A 319 16.21 24.66 43.65
C GLU A 319 16.77 23.57 44.56
N GLN A 320 17.00 22.35 44.06
CA GLN A 320 17.63 21.28 44.84
C GLN A 320 19.08 21.62 45.24
N GLN A 321 19.84 22.28 44.36
CA GLN A 321 21.18 22.78 44.70
C GLN A 321 21.12 23.86 45.78
N ILE A 322 20.15 24.78 45.70
CA ILE A 322 19.93 25.83 46.71
C ILE A 322 19.51 25.20 48.04
N GLU A 323 18.59 24.24 48.04
CA GLU A 323 18.12 23.54 49.25
C GLU A 323 19.27 22.76 49.91
N THR A 324 20.13 22.12 49.12
CA THR A 324 21.31 21.41 49.62
C THR A 324 22.30 22.39 50.27
N ALA A 325 22.59 23.51 49.61
CA ALA A 325 23.46 24.57 50.16
C ALA A 325 22.87 25.21 51.43
N LEU A 326 21.55 25.37 51.51
CA LEU A 326 20.88 25.86 52.72
C LEU A 326 20.88 24.83 53.86
N ARG A 327 20.90 23.52 53.55
CA ARG A 327 21.06 22.45 54.54
C ARG A 327 22.42 22.49 55.24
N GLU A 328 23.46 22.96 54.56
CA GLU A 328 24.80 23.13 55.17
C GLU A 328 24.84 24.25 56.24
N LEU A 329 23.83 25.13 56.27
CA LEU A 329 23.65 26.15 57.30
C LEU A 329 22.85 25.66 58.52
N GLN A 330 22.28 24.45 58.49
CA GLN A 330 21.58 23.91 59.66
C GLN A 330 22.60 23.40 60.69
N PRO A 331 22.56 23.89 61.94
CA PRO A 331 23.46 23.42 62.99
C PRO A 331 23.21 21.95 63.30
N SER A 332 24.29 21.19 63.45
CA SER A 332 24.32 19.77 63.80
C SER A 332 23.42 19.47 65.00
N LEU A 333 22.42 18.61 64.80
CA LEU A 333 21.60 18.01 65.86
C LEU A 333 22.52 17.30 66.88
N GLN A 334 22.41 17.68 68.15
CA GLN A 334 23.13 17.07 69.26
C GLN A 334 22.65 15.63 69.51
N PRO A 335 23.54 14.73 70.00
CA PRO A 335 23.19 13.35 70.28
C PRO A 335 22.65 13.21 71.71
N ASP A 336 21.33 13.10 71.88
CA ASP A 336 20.76 12.69 73.16
C ASP A 336 20.30 11.22 73.14
N THR A 337 21.06 10.42 73.88
CA THR A 337 20.70 9.20 74.61
C THR A 337 20.05 8.05 73.83
N LEU A 338 20.90 7.17 73.28
CA LEU A 338 20.58 5.77 73.01
C LEU A 338 20.63 4.97 74.33
N SER A 339 19.47 4.64 74.90
CA SER A 339 19.35 3.61 75.94
C SER A 339 19.09 2.24 75.29
N LEU A 340 20.04 1.32 75.48
CA LEU A 340 19.94 -0.10 75.07
C LEU A 340 19.02 -0.89 76.02
N PRO A 341 18.16 -1.77 75.50
CA PRO A 341 17.72 -2.96 76.20
C PRO A 341 18.48 -4.22 75.72
N GLU A 342 18.78 -5.08 76.69
CA GLU A 342 19.52 -6.35 76.60
C GLU A 342 18.81 -7.51 75.87
N PRO A 343 19.52 -8.63 75.56
CA PRO A 343 19.21 -9.53 74.45
C PRO A 343 18.26 -10.67 74.82
N GLY A 344 17.30 -10.96 73.94
CA GLY A 344 16.40 -12.12 73.99
C GLY A 344 16.48 -12.91 72.68
N ALA A 345 16.57 -14.23 72.81
CA ALA A 345 17.09 -15.17 71.83
C ALA A 345 16.33 -15.34 70.49
N ALA A 346 17.13 -15.68 69.48
CA ALA A 346 16.90 -16.52 68.30
C ALA A 346 15.48 -16.71 67.75
N PHE A 347 15.29 -16.35 66.48
CA PHE A 347 14.68 -17.26 65.48
C PHE A 347 15.16 -16.90 64.07
N VAL A 348 15.87 -17.83 63.43
CA VAL A 348 16.20 -17.82 62.00
C VAL A 348 15.00 -18.39 61.26
N LEU A 349 14.49 -17.66 60.28
CA LEU A 349 13.58 -18.19 59.26
C LEU A 349 14.03 -17.70 57.89
N VAL A 350 14.68 -18.60 57.17
CA VAL A 350 14.89 -18.54 55.72
C VAL A 350 13.65 -19.13 55.05
N PRO A 351 13.10 -18.47 54.02
CA PRO A 351 12.54 -19.18 52.87
C PRO A 351 13.33 -18.75 51.63
N SER A 352 14.19 -19.64 51.13
CA SER A 352 13.88 -20.60 50.05
C SER A 352 13.63 -19.88 48.73
N ILE A 353 14.72 -19.80 47.97
CA ILE A 353 14.75 -19.49 46.54
C ILE A 353 13.97 -20.60 45.84
N VAL A 354 12.91 -20.21 45.14
CA VAL A 354 12.24 -21.07 44.18
C VAL A 354 12.80 -20.70 42.81
N GLU A 355 13.68 -21.54 42.30
CA GLU A 355 13.93 -21.67 40.86
C GLU A 355 12.62 -22.06 40.19
N ALA A 356 12.06 -21.16 39.39
CA ALA A 356 11.06 -21.50 38.40
C ALA A 356 11.71 -21.38 37.02
N SER A 357 11.81 -22.54 36.39
CA SER A 357 12.50 -22.84 35.16
C SER A 357 12.05 -21.96 33.99
N ALA A 358 13.04 -21.53 33.21
CA ALA A 358 12.86 -21.12 31.84
C ALA A 358 12.23 -22.28 31.04
N SER A 359 11.00 -22.08 30.54
CA SER A 359 10.52 -22.85 29.39
C SER A 359 10.94 -22.15 28.12
N SER A 360 11.92 -22.77 27.49
CA SER A 360 12.40 -22.56 26.14
C SER A 360 11.25 -22.65 25.14
N LEU A 361 10.86 -21.53 24.53
CA LEU A 361 10.24 -21.53 23.21
C LEU A 361 11.37 -21.38 22.20
N THR A 362 12.04 -22.50 21.92
CA THR A 362 13.00 -22.59 20.85
C THR A 362 12.25 -22.53 19.53
N THR A 363 12.54 -21.46 18.81
CA THR A 363 12.39 -21.23 17.38
C THR A 363 12.63 -22.47 16.53
N SER A 364 11.77 -22.68 15.53
CA SER A 364 12.10 -23.46 14.34
C SER A 364 11.55 -22.80 13.09
N SER A 365 12.31 -21.87 12.51
CA SER A 365 12.43 -21.70 11.06
C SER A 365 13.41 -20.56 10.71
N SER A 366 14.71 -20.75 10.98
CA SER A 366 15.76 -19.91 10.36
C SER A 366 16.81 -20.73 9.62
N THR A 367 16.55 -22.03 9.44
CA THR A 367 17.41 -22.97 8.69
C THR A 367 16.83 -23.38 7.34
N GLY A 368 15.54 -23.15 7.08
CA GLY A 368 14.88 -23.45 5.79
C GLY A 368 15.07 -22.36 4.72
N GLU A 369 15.10 -21.09 5.13
CA GLU A 369 15.14 -19.94 4.19
C GLU A 369 16.44 -19.88 3.37
N ALA A 370 17.56 -20.32 3.94
CA ALA A 370 18.85 -20.37 3.26
C ALA A 370 18.97 -21.56 2.28
N ALA A 371 18.29 -22.69 2.56
CA ALA A 371 18.28 -23.86 1.68
C ALA A 371 17.30 -23.70 0.51
N GLN A 372 16.17 -23.01 0.71
CA GLN A 372 15.15 -22.80 -0.33
C GLN A 372 15.61 -21.82 -1.41
N ALA A 373 16.37 -20.78 -1.04
CA ALA A 373 16.95 -19.81 -1.98
C ALA A 373 17.96 -20.44 -2.96
N ALA A 374 18.57 -21.59 -2.63
CA ALA A 374 19.49 -22.31 -3.51
C ALA A 374 18.78 -23.16 -4.58
N SER A 375 17.46 -23.38 -4.47
CA SER A 375 16.69 -24.33 -5.31
C SER A 375 15.87 -23.68 -6.44
N GLY A 376 15.85 -22.34 -6.53
CA GLY A 376 15.05 -21.62 -7.54
C GLY A 376 13.53 -21.67 -7.31
N ARG A 377 13.09 -22.01 -6.09
CA ARG A 377 11.67 -22.03 -5.69
C ARG A 377 11.19 -20.63 -5.25
N PRO A 378 9.97 -20.22 -5.62
CA PRO A 378 9.40 -18.95 -5.16
C PRO A 378 9.03 -19.02 -3.67
N PHE A 379 8.99 -17.84 -3.03
CA PHE A 379 8.47 -17.70 -1.67
C PHE A 379 6.93 -17.69 -1.73
N PHE A 380 6.28 -18.32 -0.76
CA PHE A 380 4.81 -18.36 -0.68
C PHE A 380 4.35 -17.50 0.48
N ASP A 381 3.46 -16.53 0.21
CA ASP A 381 2.91 -15.65 1.23
C ASP A 381 1.78 -16.34 2.00
N THR A 382 1.14 -17.34 1.38
CA THR A 382 0.08 -18.15 2.01
C THR A 382 0.25 -19.65 1.77
N ALA A 383 -0.36 -20.46 2.65
CA ALA A 383 -0.38 -21.92 2.48
C ALA A 383 -1.13 -22.33 1.20
N SER A 384 -2.18 -21.61 0.80
CA SER A 384 -2.92 -21.84 -0.44
C SER A 384 -2.07 -21.61 -1.69
N GLU A 385 -1.21 -20.59 -1.71
CA GLU A 385 -0.27 -20.36 -2.81
C GLU A 385 0.79 -21.45 -2.90
N ARG A 386 1.31 -21.90 -1.75
CA ARG A 386 2.23 -23.04 -1.69
C ARG A 386 1.56 -24.29 -2.27
N TYR A 387 0.30 -24.56 -1.90
CA TYR A 387 -0.47 -25.68 -2.43
C TYR A 387 -0.67 -25.59 -3.94
N GLU A 388 -1.11 -24.45 -4.47
CA GLU A 388 -1.29 -24.27 -5.91
C GLU A 388 0.00 -24.45 -6.70
N TRP A 389 1.11 -23.89 -6.19
CA TRP A 389 2.40 -24.01 -6.86
C TRP A 389 2.89 -25.45 -6.85
N LEU A 390 2.77 -26.16 -5.71
CA LEU A 390 3.13 -27.57 -5.62
C LEU A 390 2.28 -28.42 -6.56
N MET A 391 0.97 -28.22 -6.60
CA MET A 391 0.08 -28.97 -7.50
C MET A 391 0.35 -28.70 -8.99
N ARG A 392 0.85 -27.51 -9.36
CA ARG A 392 1.28 -27.19 -10.73
C ARG A 392 2.70 -27.68 -11.06
N ASN A 393 3.53 -27.94 -10.06
CA ASN A 393 4.95 -28.29 -10.21
C ASN A 393 5.26 -29.65 -9.54
N ARG A 394 4.43 -30.67 -9.77
CA ARG A 394 4.55 -32.00 -9.14
C ARG A 394 5.91 -32.68 -9.33
N THR A 395 6.58 -32.42 -10.44
CA THR A 395 7.92 -32.95 -10.74
C THR A 395 9.05 -32.33 -9.91
N ARG A 396 8.75 -31.31 -9.10
CA ARG A 396 9.71 -30.57 -8.29
C ARG A 396 9.48 -30.71 -6.79
N TRP A 397 8.63 -31.64 -6.35
CA TRP A 397 8.42 -31.90 -4.92
C TRP A 397 9.67 -32.47 -4.27
N ASP A 398 9.95 -32.05 -3.04
CA ASP A 398 10.90 -32.74 -2.16
C ASP A 398 10.16 -33.65 -1.15
N GLU A 399 10.92 -34.36 -0.31
CA GLU A 399 10.38 -35.27 0.71
C GLU A 399 9.53 -34.53 1.77
N ASP A 400 9.83 -33.25 2.04
CA ASP A 400 9.10 -32.41 2.99
C ASP A 400 7.78 -31.89 2.42
N ASP A 401 7.71 -31.64 1.11
CA ASP A 401 6.53 -31.13 0.41
C ASP A 401 5.37 -32.13 0.43
N ALA A 402 5.66 -33.43 0.26
CA ALA A 402 4.63 -34.48 0.35
C ALA A 402 4.04 -34.59 1.77
N ALA A 403 4.87 -34.43 2.81
CA ALA A 403 4.41 -34.40 4.19
C ALA A 403 3.58 -33.13 4.48
N TRP A 404 4.02 -31.99 3.96
CA TRP A 404 3.31 -30.73 4.12
C TRP A 404 1.94 -30.72 3.40
N LEU A 405 1.86 -31.22 2.17
CA LEU A 405 0.61 -31.32 1.40
C LEU A 405 -0.43 -32.18 2.12
N ARG A 406 -0.03 -33.34 2.65
CA ARG A 406 -0.93 -34.19 3.45
C ARG A 406 -1.49 -33.46 4.67
N LYS A 407 -0.65 -32.71 5.37
CA LYS A 407 -1.08 -31.91 6.52
C LYS A 407 -2.01 -30.76 6.12
N TYR A 408 -1.76 -30.12 4.99
CA TYR A 408 -2.57 -29.00 4.51
C TYR A 408 -3.95 -29.47 4.01
N VAL A 409 -4.01 -30.57 3.25
CA VAL A 409 -5.26 -31.15 2.75
C VAL A 409 -6.17 -31.64 3.88
N ALA A 410 -5.58 -32.11 4.98
CA ALA A 410 -6.32 -32.55 6.16
C ALA A 410 -6.79 -31.39 7.08
N GLY A 411 -6.50 -30.14 6.73
CA GLY A 411 -6.84 -28.97 7.55
C GLY A 411 -7.91 -28.07 6.92
N ASP A 412 -8.51 -27.23 7.75
CA ASP A 412 -9.60 -26.30 7.41
C ASP A 412 -9.26 -25.36 6.23
N GLY A 413 -7.96 -25.08 6.02
CA GLY A 413 -7.47 -24.24 4.94
C GLY A 413 -7.65 -24.85 3.54
N TYR A 414 -7.65 -26.18 3.41
CA TYR A 414 -7.96 -26.85 2.15
C TYR A 414 -9.48 -27.04 1.99
N GLU A 415 -10.18 -27.38 3.07
CA GLU A 415 -11.64 -27.57 3.06
C GLU A 415 -12.37 -26.31 2.57
N GLY A 416 -11.99 -25.12 3.06
CA GLY A 416 -12.57 -23.85 2.61
C GLY A 416 -12.28 -23.48 1.15
N LEU A 417 -11.34 -24.17 0.49
CA LEU A 417 -10.93 -23.92 -0.91
C LEU A 417 -11.08 -25.16 -1.80
N ALA A 418 -11.72 -26.23 -1.33
CA ALA A 418 -11.80 -27.50 -2.04
C ALA A 418 -12.53 -27.39 -3.39
N ASP A 419 -13.66 -26.68 -3.42
CA ASP A 419 -14.42 -26.40 -4.65
C ASP A 419 -13.60 -25.56 -5.63
N TYR A 420 -12.84 -24.58 -5.11
CA TYR A 420 -11.95 -23.73 -5.88
C TYR A 420 -10.80 -24.53 -6.53
N TYR A 421 -10.19 -25.47 -5.80
CA TYR A 421 -9.15 -26.34 -6.35
C TYR A 421 -9.70 -27.31 -7.39
N THR A 422 -10.90 -27.86 -7.16
CA THR A 422 -11.58 -28.76 -8.10
C THR A 422 -11.89 -28.08 -9.42
N ALA A 423 -12.43 -26.85 -9.38
CA ALA A 423 -12.73 -26.07 -10.58
C ALA A 423 -11.49 -25.77 -11.44
N ARG A 424 -10.29 -25.84 -10.86
CA ARG A 424 -9.01 -25.58 -11.54
C ARG A 424 -8.21 -26.83 -11.88
N GLY A 425 -8.77 -28.02 -11.64
CA GLY A 425 -8.05 -29.29 -11.83
C GLY A 425 -6.86 -29.47 -10.88
N LEU A 426 -6.86 -28.76 -9.75
CA LEU A 426 -5.84 -28.81 -8.70
C LEU A 426 -6.35 -29.56 -7.47
N ALA A 427 -7.45 -30.29 -7.58
CA ALA A 427 -7.96 -31.13 -6.49
C ALA A 427 -6.89 -32.15 -6.07
N TRP A 428 -6.82 -32.40 -4.77
CA TRP A 428 -5.96 -33.44 -4.22
C TRP A 428 -6.43 -34.81 -4.72
N ASP A 429 -5.55 -35.53 -5.41
CA ASP A 429 -5.80 -36.85 -5.99
C ASP A 429 -5.07 -37.99 -5.25
N GLY A 430 -4.47 -37.69 -4.09
CA GLY A 430 -3.68 -38.66 -3.34
C GLY A 430 -2.32 -38.97 -3.94
N ALA A 431 -1.83 -38.18 -4.93
CA ALA A 431 -0.48 -38.31 -5.44
C ALA A 431 0.53 -38.07 -4.30
N GLY A 432 1.06 -39.14 -3.71
CA GLY A 432 1.83 -39.12 -2.47
C GLY A 432 1.60 -40.33 -1.58
N ASP A 433 0.57 -41.15 -1.86
CA ASP A 433 0.50 -42.51 -1.32
C ASP A 433 1.51 -43.41 -2.04
N GLU A 434 2.31 -44.16 -1.27
CA GLU A 434 3.26 -45.18 -1.75
C GLU A 434 2.60 -46.30 -2.59
N ASN A 435 1.27 -46.25 -2.81
CA ASN A 435 0.48 -47.25 -3.52
C ASN A 435 -0.37 -46.74 -4.70
N SER A 436 -0.22 -45.50 -5.18
CA SER A 436 -1.01 -45.02 -6.35
C SER A 436 -0.21 -45.06 -7.67
N PRO A 437 -0.79 -45.60 -8.77
CA PRO A 437 -0.04 -45.98 -9.96
C PRO A 437 0.44 -44.76 -10.75
N ALA A 438 1.71 -44.77 -11.14
CA ALA A 438 2.35 -43.74 -11.94
C ALA A 438 1.56 -43.45 -13.23
N PHE A 439 0.99 -42.24 -13.33
CA PHE A 439 0.38 -41.77 -14.57
C PHE A 439 1.48 -41.42 -15.57
N LYS A 440 1.60 -42.26 -16.61
CA LYS A 440 2.41 -41.99 -17.79
C LYS A 440 1.84 -40.79 -18.54
N SER A 441 2.70 -39.83 -18.80
CA SER A 441 2.51 -38.74 -19.76
C SER A 441 2.08 -39.28 -21.12
N ALA A 442 1.00 -38.72 -21.67
CA ALA A 442 0.68 -38.78 -23.09
C ALA A 442 -0.02 -37.48 -23.51
N LEU A 443 0.67 -36.78 -24.43
CA LEU A 443 0.27 -35.65 -25.28
C LEU A 443 0.25 -34.25 -24.66
#